data_AF-A0A354XTY4-F1
#
_entry.id   AF-A0A354XTY4-F1
#
_cell.length_a   1.000
_cell.length_b   1.000
_cell.length_c   1.000
_cell.angle_alpha   90.00
_cell.angle_beta   90.00
_cell.angle_gamma   90.00
#
_symmetry.space_group_name_H-M   'P 1'
#
loop_
_entity.id
_entity.type
_entity.pdbx_description
1 polymer ?
#
loop_
_entity_poly.entity_id
_entity_poly.type
_entity_poly.pdbx_seq_one_letter_code
_entity_poly.pdbx_strand_id
1 'polypeptide(L)'
;MKKTNLLVFAVLIVLASGCAQDNGKIFNGKDLSNWNFVVENDAVPGDQVYAVKDGQISIKGEPLGYMYTKEKYVNYTLELEYRWAEEASNSGIFVLIEDPKNPFATGVEIQLA
;
A
#
# COMPACT_ATOMS: atom_id res chain seq x y z
N MET A 1 38.82 -17.92 36.23
CA MET A 1 37.77 -18.25 35.25
C MET A 1 36.92 -17.01 35.00
N LYS A 2 36.78 -16.64 33.73
CA LYS A 2 36.24 -15.39 33.19
C LYS A 2 34.76 -15.22 33.55
N LYS A 3 34.39 -14.22 34.37
CA LYS A 3 32.98 -13.93 34.73
C LYS A 3 32.51 -12.50 34.39
N THR A 4 33.30 -11.73 33.62
CA THR A 4 33.01 -10.30 33.38
C THR A 4 32.32 -9.99 32.05
N ASN A 5 32.12 -10.97 31.17
CA ASN A 5 31.69 -10.69 29.77
C ASN A 5 30.19 -10.85 29.50
N LEU A 6 29.37 -11.26 30.48
CA LEU A 6 27.96 -11.58 30.23
C LEU A 6 27.03 -10.35 30.33
N LEU A 7 27.38 -9.34 31.13
CA LEU A 7 26.56 -8.14 31.31
C LEU A 7 26.67 -7.14 30.13
N VAL A 8 27.81 -7.10 29.43
CA VAL A 8 28.01 -6.18 28.29
C VAL A 8 27.19 -6.59 27.07
N PHE A 9 26.95 -7.90 26.88
CA PHE A 9 26.17 -8.41 25.74
C PHE A 9 24.66 -8.13 25.87
N ALA A 10 24.12 -8.07 27.09
CA ALA A 10 22.70 -7.81 27.31
C ALA A 10 22.31 -6.35 27.03
N VAL A 11 23.22 -5.39 27.26
CA VAL A 11 22.97 -3.95 27.04
C VAL A 11 22.94 -3.59 25.54
N LEU A 12 23.68 -4.33 24.69
CA LEU A 12 23.72 -4.12 23.24
C LEU A 12 22.44 -4.55 22.51
N ILE A 13 21.70 -5.54 23.03
CA ILE A 13 20.46 -6.02 22.43
C ILE A 13 19.30 -5.03 22.67
N VAL A 14 19.32 -4.31 23.79
CA VAL A 14 18.26 -3.34 24.14
C VAL A 14 18.36 -2.07 23.27
N LEU A 15 19.55 -1.69 22.80
CA LEU A 15 19.75 -0.52 21.94
C LEU A 15 19.36 -0.76 20.46
N ALA A 16 19.18 -2.03 20.04
CA ALA A 16 18.77 -2.36 18.67
C ALA A 16 17.25 -2.33 18.46
N SER A 17 16.47 -2.21 19.54
CA SER A 17 15.04 -1.89 19.45
C SER A 17 14.87 -0.38 19.23
N GLY A 18 15.44 0.14 18.14
CA GLY A 18 15.00 1.42 17.62
C GLY A 18 13.50 1.29 17.37
N CYS A 19 12.70 2.15 18.00
CA CYS A 19 11.29 2.28 17.66
C CYS A 19 11.23 2.47 16.14
N ALA A 20 10.81 1.43 15.42
CA ALA A 20 10.32 1.62 14.06
C ALA A 20 9.08 2.50 14.25
N GLN A 21 9.27 3.81 14.11
CA GLN A 21 8.17 4.75 14.09
C GLN A 21 7.25 4.26 12.97
N ASP A 22 5.98 4.06 13.29
CA ASP A 22 5.01 3.71 12.27
C ASP A 22 4.89 4.93 11.36
N ASN A 23 5.57 4.89 10.22
CA ASN A 23 5.74 6.04 9.31
C ASN A 23 4.43 6.41 8.59
N GLY A 24 3.27 5.97 9.06
CA GLY A 24 1.99 6.18 8.37
C GLY A 24 1.94 5.48 7.01
N LYS A 25 2.59 4.31 6.89
CA LYS A 25 2.65 3.59 5.61
C LYS A 25 1.24 3.20 5.15
N ILE A 26 0.84 3.71 4.00
CA ILE A 26 -0.44 3.35 3.37
C ILE A 26 -0.42 1.88 2.92
N PHE A 27 0.73 1.31 2.55
CA PHE A 27 0.83 -0.13 2.26
C PHE A 27 1.73 -0.81 3.30
N ASN A 28 1.19 -1.86 3.94
CA ASN A 28 1.88 -2.57 5.02
C ASN A 28 2.96 -3.57 4.52
N GLY A 29 3.10 -3.74 3.20
CA GLY A 29 4.09 -4.63 2.58
C GLY A 29 3.72 -6.12 2.58
N LYS A 30 2.54 -6.49 3.11
CA LYS A 30 2.14 -7.88 3.36
C LYS A 30 0.81 -8.24 2.71
N ASP A 31 -0.19 -7.40 2.88
CA ASP A 31 -1.56 -7.65 2.44
C ASP A 31 -2.30 -6.35 2.13
N LEU A 32 -3.55 -6.49 1.67
CA LEU A 32 -4.43 -5.36 1.32
C LEU A 32 -5.52 -5.15 2.38
N SER A 33 -5.29 -5.55 3.64
CA SER A 33 -6.30 -5.48 4.71
C SER A 33 -6.78 -4.06 5.00
N ASN A 34 -6.01 -3.04 4.62
CA ASN A 34 -6.35 -1.62 4.80
C ASN A 34 -6.98 -0.98 3.55
N TRP A 35 -7.42 -1.78 2.58
CA TRP A 35 -8.01 -1.33 1.32
C TRP A 35 -9.44 -1.87 1.12
N ASN A 36 -10.21 -1.14 0.32
CA ASN A 36 -11.48 -1.56 -0.25
C ASN A 36 -11.31 -1.77 -1.77
N PHE A 37 -12.17 -2.60 -2.36
CA PHE A 37 -12.12 -2.94 -3.78
C PHE A 37 -13.46 -2.61 -4.45
N VAL A 38 -13.38 -2.10 -5.67
CA VAL A 38 -14.50 -2.00 -6.60
C VAL A 38 -14.08 -2.71 -7.87
N VAL A 39 -14.87 -3.71 -8.26
CA VAL A 39 -14.70 -4.44 -9.51
C VAL A 39 -15.95 -4.18 -10.34
N GLU A 40 -15.76 -3.89 -11.62
CA GLU A 40 -16.86 -3.60 -12.54
C GLU A 40 -17.90 -4.73 -12.53
N ASN A 41 -19.17 -4.35 -12.38
CA ASN A 41 -20.33 -5.24 -12.32
C ASN A 41 -20.27 -6.32 -11.22
N ASP A 42 -19.43 -6.14 -10.19
CA ASP A 42 -19.14 -7.16 -9.17
C ASP A 42 -18.79 -8.53 -9.81
N ALA A 43 -18.17 -8.50 -10.99
CA ALA A 43 -18.01 -9.68 -11.85
C ALA A 43 -17.17 -10.79 -11.19
N VAL A 44 -16.21 -10.40 -10.34
CA VAL A 44 -15.41 -11.30 -9.50
C VAL A 44 -15.11 -10.64 -8.15
N PRO A 45 -14.80 -11.43 -7.11
CA PRO A 45 -14.22 -10.91 -5.87
C PRO A 45 -12.95 -10.08 -6.14
N GLY A 46 -12.76 -9.00 -5.38
CA GLY A 46 -11.64 -8.07 -5.56
C GLY A 46 -10.25 -8.71 -5.41
N ASP A 47 -10.12 -9.77 -4.61
CA ASP A 47 -8.85 -10.50 -4.42
C ASP A 47 -8.40 -11.30 -5.66
N GLN A 48 -9.26 -11.46 -6.66
CA GLN A 48 -8.89 -12.00 -7.97
C GLN A 48 -8.30 -10.95 -8.92
N VAL A 49 -8.46 -9.66 -8.61
CA VAL A 49 -7.97 -8.52 -9.42
C VAL A 49 -6.81 -7.81 -8.73
N TYR A 50 -6.89 -7.62 -7.42
CA TYR A 50 -5.91 -6.94 -6.58
C TYR A 50 -5.24 -7.92 -5.63
N ALA A 51 -3.93 -8.05 -5.72
CA ALA A 51 -3.17 -8.97 -4.88
C ALA A 51 -1.85 -8.35 -4.42
N VAL A 52 -1.23 -8.94 -3.40
CA VAL A 52 0.18 -8.69 -3.08
C VAL A 52 1.02 -9.81 -3.67
N LYS A 53 2.02 -9.46 -4.46
CA LYS A 53 3.01 -10.39 -5.03
C LYS A 53 4.40 -9.79 -4.83
N ASP A 54 5.33 -10.58 -4.30
CA ASP A 54 6.72 -10.16 -4.07
C ASP A 54 6.84 -8.80 -3.32
N GLY A 55 5.99 -8.63 -2.30
CA GLY A 55 5.95 -7.41 -1.49
C GLY A 55 5.46 -6.16 -2.22
N GLN A 56 4.81 -6.29 -3.38
CA GLN A 56 4.25 -5.21 -4.18
C GLN A 56 2.75 -5.42 -4.40
N ILE A 57 1.99 -4.34 -4.52
CA ILE A 57 0.61 -4.40 -5.00
C ILE A 57 0.65 -4.74 -6.50
N SER A 58 -0.05 -5.80 -6.89
CA SER A 58 -0.19 -6.28 -8.25
C SER A 58 -1.64 -6.17 -8.67
N ILE A 59 -1.88 -5.46 -9.78
CA ILE A 59 -3.21 -5.21 -10.34
C ILE A 59 -3.29 -5.98 -11.66
N LYS A 60 -4.25 -6.90 -11.77
CA LYS A 60 -4.47 -7.67 -13.00
C LYS A 60 -5.07 -6.81 -14.11
N GLY A 61 -5.91 -5.83 -13.76
CA GLY A 61 -6.57 -4.92 -14.70
C GLY A 61 -7.82 -5.47 -15.37
N GLU A 62 -8.13 -6.77 -15.22
CA GLU A 62 -9.32 -7.39 -15.82
C GLU A 62 -10.02 -8.36 -14.85
N PRO A 63 -11.31 -8.13 -14.52
CA PRO A 63 -12.16 -6.98 -14.94
C PRO A 63 -11.65 -5.62 -14.45
N LEU A 64 -12.16 -4.53 -15.06
CA LEU A 64 -11.82 -3.16 -14.67
C LEU A 64 -12.29 -2.86 -13.25
N GLY A 65 -11.66 -1.87 -12.62
CA GLY A 65 -12.02 -1.44 -11.27
C GLY A 65 -10.99 -0.52 -10.66
N TYR A 66 -11.16 -0.22 -9.37
CA TYR A 66 -10.17 0.49 -8.57
C TYR A 66 -10.16 -0.03 -7.12
N MET A 67 -9.05 0.26 -6.43
CA MET A 67 -8.92 0.03 -5.00
C MET A 67 -8.61 1.35 -4.29
N TYR A 68 -9.08 1.50 -3.07
CA TYR A 68 -8.90 2.73 -2.29
C TYR A 68 -8.68 2.43 -0.81
N THR A 69 -8.00 3.34 -0.13
CA THR A 69 -7.70 3.20 1.29
C THR A 69 -8.99 3.22 2.12
N LYS A 70 -9.03 2.44 3.20
CA LYS A 70 -10.12 2.54 4.19
C LYS A 70 -10.10 3.88 4.92
N GLU A 71 -8.91 4.36 5.23
CA GLU A 71 -8.69 5.64 5.89
C GLU A 71 -8.75 6.81 4.90
N LYS A 72 -9.15 7.98 5.40
CA LYS A 72 -9.13 9.26 4.67
C LYS A 72 -7.95 10.10 5.14
N TYR A 73 -7.28 10.76 4.19
CA TYR A 73 -6.14 11.62 4.45
C TYR A 73 -6.42 13.03 3.94
N VAL A 74 -5.95 14.05 4.67
CA VAL A 74 -6.20 15.45 4.34
C VAL A 74 -4.91 16.16 3.96
N ASN A 75 -3.96 16.29 4.89
CA ASN A 75 -2.65 16.89 4.64
C ASN A 75 -1.59 15.80 4.66
N TYR A 76 -0.96 15.54 3.52
CA TYR A 76 0.05 14.50 3.38
C TYR A 76 1.00 14.80 2.21
N THR A 77 2.16 14.16 2.26
CA THR A 77 3.02 13.95 1.09
C THR A 77 2.91 12.47 0.74
N LEU A 78 2.52 12.16 -0.49
CA LEU A 78 2.45 10.78 -0.99
C LEU A 78 3.71 10.48 -1.79
N GLU A 79 4.47 9.48 -1.34
CA GLU A 79 5.60 8.92 -2.07
C GLU A 79 5.26 7.47 -2.41
N LEU A 80 5.37 7.13 -3.69
CA LEU A 80 5.15 5.77 -4.21
C LEU A 80 5.99 5.53 -5.46
N GLU A 81 6.20 4.27 -5.75
CA GLU A 81 6.79 3.80 -7.00
C GLU A 81 5.77 2.95 -7.74
N TYR A 82 5.81 3.00 -9.07
CA TYR A 82 5.00 2.14 -9.93
C TYR A 82 5.84 1.61 -11.09
N ARG A 83 5.38 0.52 -11.69
CA ARG A 83 5.93 -0.05 -12.92
C ARG A 83 4.85 -0.80 -13.68
N TRP A 84 5.03 -0.93 -14.98
CA TRP A 84 4.25 -1.87 -15.79
C TRP A 84 4.79 -3.30 -15.59
N ALA A 85 3.89 -4.26 -15.38
CA ALA A 85 4.28 -5.67 -15.28
C ALA A 85 4.69 -6.23 -16.65
N GLU A 86 4.03 -5.75 -17.70
CA GLU A 86 4.30 -6.04 -19.11
C GLU A 86 4.55 -4.72 -19.86
N GLU A 87 3.88 -4.51 -20.99
CA GLU A 87 3.93 -3.26 -21.75
C GLU A 87 3.26 -2.10 -21.01
N ALA A 88 3.62 -0.87 -21.41
CA ALA A 88 2.96 0.33 -20.93
C ALA A 88 1.45 0.28 -21.20
N SER A 89 0.67 0.73 -20.23
CA SER A 89 -0.80 0.67 -20.26
C SER A 89 -1.38 1.92 -19.59
N ASN A 90 -2.62 1.85 -19.14
CA ASN A 90 -3.30 2.97 -18.52
C ASN A 90 -3.65 2.65 -17.06
N SER A 91 -3.28 3.53 -16.15
CA SER A 91 -3.71 3.52 -14.76
C SER A 91 -3.66 4.93 -14.18
N GLY A 92 -4.01 5.08 -12.90
CA GLY A 92 -4.04 6.37 -12.24
C GLY A 92 -3.99 6.24 -10.72
N ILE A 93 -3.40 7.24 -10.08
CA ILE A 93 -3.47 7.41 -8.63
C ILE A 93 -4.47 8.53 -8.35
N PHE A 94 -5.59 8.16 -7.72
CA PHE A 94 -6.58 9.14 -7.31
C PHE A 94 -6.27 9.67 -5.91
N VAL A 95 -6.27 10.99 -5.78
CA VAL A 95 -6.08 11.72 -4.52
C VAL A 95 -7.28 12.60 -4.23
N LEU A 96 -7.52 12.89 -2.95
CA LEU A 96 -8.61 13.75 -2.48
C LEU A 96 -10.01 13.30 -2.95
N ILE A 97 -10.23 11.99 -3.05
CA ILE A 97 -11.54 11.41 -3.42
C ILE A 97 -12.57 11.75 -2.34
N GLU A 98 -13.59 12.52 -2.70
CA GLU A 98 -14.72 12.82 -1.82
C GLU A 98 -15.65 11.61 -1.64
N ASP A 99 -16.11 11.03 -2.77
CA ASP A 99 -16.96 9.85 -2.84
C ASP A 99 -16.24 8.70 -3.56
N PRO A 100 -15.83 7.63 -2.83
CA PRO A 100 -15.21 6.47 -3.42
C PRO A 100 -16.05 5.73 -4.46
N LYS A 101 -17.36 5.98 -4.56
CA LYS A 101 -18.21 5.40 -5.63
C LYS A 101 -18.04 6.07 -6.98
N ASN A 102 -17.52 7.30 -7.00
CA ASN A 102 -17.33 8.08 -8.22
C ASN A 102 -16.00 8.86 -8.22
N PRO A 103 -14.86 8.17 -8.06
CA PRO A 103 -13.55 8.81 -7.90
C PRO A 103 -13.17 9.66 -9.12
N PHE A 104 -13.66 9.31 -10.31
CA PHE A 104 -13.42 10.02 -11.57
C PHE A 104 -13.97 11.44 -11.59
N ALA A 105 -15.09 11.69 -10.92
CA ALA A 105 -15.69 13.02 -10.85
C ALA A 105 -15.34 13.78 -9.55
N THR A 106 -14.98 13.05 -8.49
CA THR A 106 -14.83 13.61 -7.15
C THR A 106 -13.41 13.56 -6.60
N GLY A 107 -12.42 13.18 -7.41
CA GLY A 107 -11.02 13.13 -7.04
C GLY A 107 -10.15 13.83 -8.07
N VAL A 108 -8.87 13.96 -7.75
CA VAL A 108 -7.84 14.38 -8.71
C VAL A 108 -7.05 13.14 -9.11
N GLU A 109 -6.96 12.89 -10.41
CA GLU A 109 -6.18 11.77 -10.95
C GLU A 109 -4.77 12.24 -11.31
N ILE A 110 -3.78 11.50 -10.82
CA ILE A 110 -2.40 11.55 -11.31
C ILE A 110 -2.25 10.39 -12.30
N GLN A 111 -2.23 10.71 -13.59
CA GLN A 111 -2.18 9.73 -14.67
C GLN A 111 -0.88 8.92 -14.65
N LEU A 112 -1.00 7.61 -14.83
CA LEU A 112 0.08 6.70 -15.16
C LEU A 112 -0.15 6.21 -16.59
N ALA A 113 0.72 6.61 -17.52
CA ALA A 113 0.63 6.30 -18.96
C ALA A 113 1.99 5.86 -19.50
#